data_AF-A0A965NWE4-F1
#
_entry.id   AF-A0A965NWE4-F1
#
_cell.length_a   1.000
_cell.length_b   1.000
_cell.length_c   1.000
_cell.angle_alpha   90.00
_cell.angle_beta   90.00
_cell.angle_gamma   90.00
#
_symmetry.space_group_name_H-M   'P 1'
#
loop_
_entity.id
_entity.type
_entity.pdbx_description
1 polymer ?
#
loop_
_entity_poly.entity_id
_entity_poly.type
_entity_poly.pdbx_seq_one_letter_code
_entity_poly.pdbx_strand_id
1 'polypeptide(L)'
;NPEWMWGFDHLEDQTEYFGGYHSYISCNYNSTVIRTYPKAINSLLYNQISPTDVRASMWVRTPTAANTVIPPGGVRVPFLNQKFRLPGVPSTSAMGDVPYMRAAEMYLIEAEAKVRLGDNAGAATVLSALIKTRDANYVTSTKTGTALLDEILLHRRIELWGEGHRFLDLKRTNAPLNRNGANHIASVVLLYDVAPGDVRWEFLIPRREINSNTAIVQNPL
;
A
#
# COMPACT_ATOMS: atom_id res chain seq x y z
N ASN A 1 -9.50 -3.48 -14.61
CA ASN A 1 -8.36 -2.54 -14.57
C ASN A 1 -7.44 -2.93 -15.73
N PRO A 2 -7.22 -2.08 -16.74
CA PRO A 2 -6.46 -2.45 -17.94
C PRO A 2 -4.94 -2.48 -17.73
N GLU A 3 -4.44 -2.06 -16.56
CA GLU A 3 -3.01 -1.97 -16.29
C GLU A 3 -2.40 -3.27 -15.74
N TRP A 4 -3.19 -4.31 -15.51
CA TRP A 4 -2.71 -5.55 -14.92
C TRP A 4 -1.85 -6.33 -15.92
N MET A 5 -0.65 -6.69 -15.49
CA MET A 5 0.29 -7.48 -16.28
C MET A 5 0.30 -8.92 -15.81
N TRP A 6 0.22 -9.14 -14.50
CA TRP A 6 0.18 -10.44 -13.88
C TRP A 6 -0.59 -10.38 -12.58
N GLY A 7 -1.35 -11.44 -12.29
CA GLY A 7 -2.13 -11.56 -11.08
C GLY A 7 -2.71 -12.95 -10.96
N PHE A 8 -3.42 -13.15 -9.86
CA PHE A 8 -4.18 -14.35 -9.59
C PHE A 8 -5.67 -14.07 -9.80
N ASP A 9 -6.26 -14.83 -10.73
CA ASP A 9 -7.71 -14.90 -10.96
C ASP A 9 -8.30 -15.89 -9.96
N HIS A 10 -9.20 -15.41 -9.09
CA HIS A 10 -9.69 -16.21 -7.98
C HIS A 10 -10.90 -17.04 -8.41
N LEU A 11 -10.70 -18.34 -8.61
CA LEU A 11 -11.78 -19.28 -8.97
C LEU A 11 -12.62 -19.70 -7.75
N GLU A 12 -13.87 -20.08 -7.99
CA GLU A 12 -14.85 -20.39 -6.93
C GLU A 12 -14.43 -21.58 -6.05
N ASP A 13 -13.78 -22.58 -6.63
CA ASP A 13 -13.28 -23.77 -5.94
C ASP A 13 -11.97 -23.53 -5.16
N GLN A 14 -11.35 -22.35 -5.32
CA GLN A 14 -10.13 -21.93 -4.65
C GLN A 14 -10.40 -20.96 -3.49
N THR A 15 -11.65 -20.86 -3.02
CA THR A 15 -12.00 -19.93 -1.94
C THR A 15 -11.24 -20.22 -0.65
N GLU A 16 -10.48 -19.23 -0.18
CA GLU A 16 -9.78 -19.30 1.10
C GLU A 16 -10.66 -18.77 2.25
N TYR A 17 -11.91 -18.39 1.97
CA TYR A 17 -12.85 -17.75 2.91
C TYR A 17 -12.14 -16.65 3.73
N PHE A 18 -12.05 -16.83 5.05
CA PHE A 18 -11.44 -15.88 5.97
C PHE A 18 -9.89 -15.88 5.95
N GLY A 19 -9.27 -16.83 5.26
CA GLY A 19 -7.82 -16.92 5.09
C GLY A 19 -7.26 -16.03 3.99
N GLY A 20 -8.08 -15.65 3.00
CA GLY A 20 -7.60 -14.94 1.81
C GLY A 20 -7.33 -13.46 2.01
N TYR A 21 -6.48 -12.89 1.14
CA TYR A 21 -6.03 -11.49 1.21
C TYR A 21 -7.17 -10.47 1.38
N HIS A 22 -8.25 -10.61 0.59
CA HIS A 22 -9.39 -9.68 0.65
C HIS A 22 -10.21 -9.80 1.94
N SER A 23 -10.07 -10.88 2.70
CA SER A 23 -10.64 -10.99 4.05
C SER A 23 -9.93 -10.10 5.07
N TYR A 24 -8.77 -9.53 4.73
CA TYR A 24 -8.01 -8.63 5.59
C TYR A 24 -7.95 -7.18 5.10
N ILE A 25 -7.97 -6.96 3.77
CA ILE A 25 -7.77 -5.63 3.19
C ILE A 25 -9.05 -4.98 2.65
N SER A 26 -10.05 -5.77 2.23
CA SER A 26 -11.21 -5.22 1.53
C SER A 26 -12.07 -4.35 2.44
N CYS A 27 -12.86 -3.46 1.85
CA CYS A 27 -13.75 -2.58 2.61
C CYS A 27 -15.11 -3.21 2.93
N ASN A 28 -15.50 -4.30 2.27
CA ASN A 28 -16.91 -4.73 2.22
C ASN A 28 -17.17 -6.22 2.46
N TYR A 29 -16.15 -7.07 2.62
CA TYR A 29 -16.36 -8.47 3.02
C TYR A 29 -16.59 -8.60 4.53
N ASN A 30 -17.47 -9.52 4.91
CA ASN A 30 -17.93 -9.67 6.29
C ASN A 30 -16.96 -10.49 7.18
N SER A 31 -15.68 -10.12 7.20
CA SER A 31 -14.69 -10.71 8.11
C SER A 31 -14.62 -9.97 9.44
N THR A 32 -14.27 -10.67 10.52
CA THR A 32 -14.04 -10.04 11.83
C THR A 32 -12.92 -9.01 11.75
N VAL A 33 -11.86 -9.27 10.97
CA VAL A 33 -10.73 -8.34 10.83
C VAL A 33 -11.18 -7.03 10.19
N ILE A 34 -12.00 -7.07 9.14
CA ILE A 34 -12.49 -5.86 8.47
C ILE A 34 -13.48 -5.10 9.37
N ARG A 35 -14.38 -5.81 10.05
CA ARG A 35 -15.36 -5.18 10.95
C ARG A 35 -14.70 -4.47 12.12
N THR A 36 -13.70 -5.10 12.75
CA THR A 36 -13.08 -4.63 14.00
C THR A 36 -11.85 -3.75 13.75
N TYR A 37 -11.05 -4.07 12.73
CA TYR A 37 -9.77 -3.41 12.42
C TYR A 37 -9.67 -3.02 10.93
N PRO A 38 -10.61 -2.20 10.44
CA PRO A 38 -10.63 -1.78 9.04
C PRO A 38 -9.34 -1.04 8.69
N LYS A 39 -8.87 -1.21 7.46
CA LYS A 39 -7.63 -0.56 7.01
C LYS A 39 -7.90 0.89 6.67
N ALA A 40 -7.02 1.77 7.14
CA ALA A 40 -7.02 3.19 6.85
C ALA A 40 -5.66 3.60 6.28
N ILE A 41 -5.65 4.58 5.38
CA ILE A 41 -4.40 5.20 4.95
C ILE A 41 -3.82 6.05 6.10
N ASN A 42 -2.49 6.14 6.15
CA ASN A 42 -1.81 7.04 7.05
C ASN A 42 -2.21 8.48 6.73
N SER A 43 -2.68 9.24 7.72
CA SER A 43 -3.22 10.59 7.52
C SER A 43 -2.20 11.56 6.90
N LEU A 44 -0.92 11.45 7.26
CA LEU A 44 0.15 12.29 6.69
C LEU A 44 0.42 11.97 5.22
N LEU A 45 0.21 10.72 4.80
CA LEU A 45 0.27 10.34 3.37
C LEU A 45 -0.95 10.87 2.61
N TYR A 46 -2.15 10.69 3.17
CA TYR A 46 -3.39 11.16 2.53
C TYR A 46 -3.36 12.68 2.30
N ASN A 47 -2.87 13.44 3.28
CA ASN A 47 -2.77 14.90 3.17
C ASN A 47 -1.77 15.39 2.11
N GLN A 48 -0.95 14.50 1.53
CA GLN A 48 -0.06 14.82 0.40
C GLN A 48 -0.68 14.52 -0.96
N ILE A 49 -1.87 13.91 -1.00
CA ILE A 49 -2.59 13.63 -2.25
C ILE A 49 -3.34 14.91 -2.64
N SER A 50 -3.13 15.35 -3.89
CA SER A 50 -3.87 16.50 -4.45
C SER A 50 -5.38 16.25 -4.39
N PRO A 51 -6.22 17.25 -4.05
CA PRO A 51 -7.68 17.10 -4.12
C PRO A 51 -8.21 16.78 -5.53
N THR A 52 -7.43 17.08 -6.58
CA THR A 52 -7.79 16.80 -7.98
C THR A 52 -7.33 15.41 -8.46
N ASP A 53 -6.53 14.71 -7.65
CA ASP A 53 -6.10 13.34 -7.92
C ASP A 53 -7.23 12.36 -7.61
N VAL A 54 -7.65 11.59 -8.62
CA VAL A 54 -8.74 10.62 -8.49
C VAL A 54 -8.46 9.56 -7.43
N ARG A 55 -7.19 9.28 -7.12
CA ARG A 55 -6.79 8.31 -6.08
C ARG A 55 -7.19 8.76 -4.68
N ALA A 56 -7.39 10.07 -4.45
CA ALA A 56 -7.90 10.56 -3.17
C ALA A 56 -9.27 9.93 -2.80
N SER A 57 -10.06 9.52 -3.81
CA SER A 57 -11.34 8.83 -3.62
C SER A 57 -11.22 7.38 -3.14
N MET A 58 -10.02 6.79 -3.20
CA MET A 58 -9.75 5.44 -2.71
C MET A 58 -9.77 5.37 -1.17
N TRP A 59 -9.79 6.51 -0.48
CA TRP A 59 -9.97 6.59 0.97
C TRP A 59 -10.96 7.68 1.34
N VAL A 60 -11.66 7.51 2.47
CA VAL A 60 -12.62 8.50 2.94
C VAL A 60 -12.16 9.09 4.26
N ARG A 61 -11.79 10.38 4.22
CA ARG A 61 -11.30 11.13 5.40
C ARG A 61 -12.32 11.15 6.53
N THR A 62 -13.59 11.43 6.23
CA THR A 62 -14.69 11.47 7.21
C THR A 62 -15.82 10.53 6.77
N PRO A 63 -15.76 9.24 7.13
CA PRO A 63 -16.76 8.27 6.70
C PRO A 63 -18.14 8.49 7.30
N THR A 64 -19.16 8.33 6.46
CA THR A 64 -20.59 8.31 6.79
C THR A 64 -21.27 7.14 6.08
N ALA A 65 -22.52 6.87 6.42
CA ALA A 65 -23.32 5.88 5.68
C ALA A 65 -23.49 6.22 4.20
N ALA A 66 -23.45 7.49 3.82
CA ALA A 66 -23.67 7.94 2.45
C ALA A 66 -22.43 7.85 1.55
N ASN A 67 -21.22 7.89 2.11
CA ASN A 67 -19.98 7.98 1.33
C ASN A 67 -19.02 6.80 1.53
N THR A 68 -19.38 5.78 2.32
CA THR A 68 -18.53 4.60 2.53
C THR A 68 -19.31 3.30 2.56
N VAL A 69 -18.67 2.27 2.01
CA VAL A 69 -19.09 0.88 2.15
C VAL A 69 -18.29 0.24 3.28
N ILE A 70 -19.03 -0.47 4.15
CA ILE A 70 -18.51 -1.35 5.20
C ILE A 70 -19.39 -2.61 5.27
N PRO A 71 -18.88 -3.75 5.77
CA PRO A 71 -19.72 -4.90 6.08
C PRO A 71 -20.71 -4.60 7.24
N PRO A 72 -21.80 -5.38 7.37
CA PRO A 72 -22.71 -5.27 8.51
C PRO A 72 -21.97 -5.39 9.84
N GLY A 73 -22.27 -4.49 10.79
CA GLY A 73 -21.57 -4.43 12.08
C GLY A 73 -20.12 -3.94 12.00
N GLY A 74 -19.66 -3.47 10.84
CA GLY A 74 -18.35 -2.83 10.71
C GLY A 74 -18.30 -1.42 11.32
N VAL A 75 -17.09 -0.97 11.65
CA VAL A 75 -16.85 0.38 12.17
C VAL A 75 -16.33 1.34 11.10
N ARG A 76 -16.69 2.61 11.23
CA ARG A 76 -16.20 3.70 10.39
C ARG A 76 -15.08 4.45 11.13
N VAL A 77 -13.89 4.49 10.53
CA VAL A 77 -12.72 5.19 11.08
C VAL A 77 -12.21 6.24 10.10
N PRO A 78 -11.70 7.40 10.54
CA PRO A 78 -11.14 8.40 9.62
C PRO A 78 -10.09 7.80 8.66
N PHE A 79 -10.09 8.28 7.41
CA PHE A 79 -9.18 7.83 6.34
C PHE A 79 -9.40 6.36 5.90
N LEU A 80 -10.65 5.88 6.00
CA LEU A 80 -11.05 4.51 5.69
C LEU A 80 -10.77 4.13 4.24
N ASN A 81 -10.16 2.95 4.03
CA ASN A 81 -9.93 2.36 2.71
C ASN A 81 -11.23 2.02 1.97
N GLN A 82 -11.29 2.36 0.69
CA GLN A 82 -12.29 1.94 -0.29
C GLN A 82 -11.64 1.42 -1.59
N LYS A 83 -10.30 1.39 -1.69
CA LYS A 83 -9.52 0.90 -2.84
C LYS A 83 -9.84 -0.54 -3.18
N PHE A 84 -9.85 -1.40 -2.16
CA PHE A 84 -10.08 -2.84 -2.31
C PHE A 84 -11.54 -3.12 -2.01
N ARG A 85 -12.35 -3.24 -3.06
CA ARG A 85 -13.78 -3.47 -2.96
C ARG A 85 -14.16 -4.67 -3.81
N LEU A 86 -14.76 -5.66 -3.16
CA LEU A 86 -15.23 -6.87 -3.80
C LEU A 86 -16.62 -6.66 -4.41
N PRO A 87 -17.06 -7.50 -5.36
CA PRO A 87 -18.44 -7.46 -5.86
C PRO A 87 -19.46 -7.61 -4.71
N GLY A 88 -20.56 -6.85 -4.78
CA GLY A 88 -21.62 -6.84 -3.76
C GLY A 88 -21.48 -5.77 -2.67
N VAL A 89 -22.60 -5.35 -2.09
CA VAL A 89 -22.67 -4.32 -1.04
C VAL A 89 -23.71 -4.71 0.02
N PRO A 90 -23.31 -5.39 1.12
CA PRO A 90 -21.97 -5.90 1.41
C PRO A 90 -21.60 -7.10 0.52
N SER A 91 -20.31 -7.43 0.44
CA SER A 91 -19.88 -8.62 -0.29
C SER A 91 -20.13 -9.89 0.53
N THR A 92 -20.69 -10.91 -0.12
CA THR A 92 -20.91 -12.24 0.46
C THR A 92 -19.75 -13.20 0.20
N SER A 93 -18.76 -12.79 -0.60
CA SER A 93 -17.61 -13.60 -0.98
C SER A 93 -16.32 -12.83 -0.73
N ALA A 94 -15.27 -13.52 -0.27
CA ALA A 94 -13.93 -12.95 -0.20
C ALA A 94 -13.21 -12.99 -1.56
N MET A 95 -13.86 -13.51 -2.60
CA MET A 95 -13.27 -13.69 -3.91
C MET A 95 -13.05 -12.35 -4.60
N GLY A 96 -11.82 -12.12 -4.97
CA GLY A 96 -11.41 -11.02 -5.81
C GLY A 96 -10.01 -11.25 -6.30
N ASP A 97 -9.77 -10.87 -7.53
CA ASP A 97 -8.48 -11.08 -8.15
C ASP A 97 -7.41 -10.26 -7.42
N VAL A 98 -6.18 -10.77 -7.40
CA VAL A 98 -5.05 -10.13 -6.73
C VAL A 98 -4.01 -9.75 -7.78
N PRO A 99 -3.77 -8.45 -8.03
CA PRO A 99 -2.71 -8.04 -8.93
C PRO A 99 -1.35 -8.30 -8.29
N TYR A 100 -0.47 -8.98 -9.01
CA TYR A 100 0.93 -9.15 -8.63
C TYR A 100 1.81 -8.10 -9.28
N MET A 101 1.51 -7.73 -10.53
CA MET A 101 2.25 -6.70 -11.27
C MET A 101 1.30 -5.87 -12.13
N ARG A 102 1.57 -4.56 -12.21
CA ARG A 102 0.81 -3.61 -13.02
C ARG A 102 1.73 -2.62 -13.73
N ALA A 103 1.30 -2.12 -14.89
CA ALA A 103 2.08 -1.18 -15.70
C ALA A 103 2.50 0.08 -14.92
N ALA A 104 1.64 0.60 -14.04
CA ALA A 104 1.97 1.77 -13.20
C ALA A 104 3.24 1.58 -12.37
N GLU A 105 3.51 0.36 -11.88
CA GLU A 105 4.75 0.04 -11.16
C GLU A 105 5.97 0.21 -12.05
N MET A 106 5.89 -0.20 -13.32
CA MET A 106 6.99 -0.12 -14.29
C MET A 106 7.36 1.34 -14.60
N TYR A 107 6.37 2.22 -14.80
CA TYR A 107 6.62 3.67 -14.94
C TYR A 107 7.36 4.24 -13.73
N LEU A 108 6.98 3.83 -12.53
CA LEU A 108 7.61 4.30 -11.30
C LEU A 108 9.01 3.72 -11.10
N ILE A 109 9.28 2.49 -11.55
CA ILE A 109 10.63 1.90 -11.55
C ILE A 109 11.51 2.66 -12.54
N GLU A 110 11.02 2.92 -13.75
CA GLU A 110 11.75 3.67 -14.78
C GLU A 110 12.08 5.09 -14.31
N ALA A 111 11.09 5.82 -13.78
CA ALA A 111 11.31 7.17 -13.27
C ALA A 111 12.37 7.20 -12.15
N GLU A 112 12.29 6.24 -11.22
CA GLU A 112 13.28 6.12 -10.14
C GLU A 112 14.69 5.79 -10.68
N ALA A 113 14.79 4.87 -11.63
CA ALA A 113 16.07 4.51 -12.24
C ALA A 113 16.70 5.72 -12.96
N LYS A 114 15.90 6.46 -13.73
CA LYS A 114 16.35 7.65 -14.46
C LYS A 114 16.91 8.74 -13.54
N VAL A 115 16.21 9.08 -12.45
CA VAL A 115 16.71 10.09 -11.51
C VAL A 115 18.00 9.64 -10.83
N ARG A 116 18.13 8.34 -10.52
CA ARG A 116 19.36 7.76 -9.95
C ARG A 116 20.54 7.76 -10.93
N LEU A 117 20.27 7.70 -12.23
CA LEU A 117 21.27 7.84 -13.30
C LEU A 117 21.58 9.30 -13.67
N GLY A 118 20.96 10.27 -12.98
CA GLY A 118 21.14 11.70 -13.24
C GLY A 118 20.25 12.27 -14.34
N ASP A 119 19.39 11.46 -14.96
CA ASP A 119 18.42 11.87 -15.98
C ASP A 119 17.15 12.44 -15.32
N ASN A 120 17.27 13.64 -14.75
CA ASN A 120 16.14 14.31 -14.08
C ASN A 120 15.00 14.63 -15.05
N ALA A 121 15.33 15.08 -16.27
CA ALA A 121 14.32 15.47 -17.26
C ALA A 121 13.52 14.25 -17.73
N GLY A 122 14.19 13.13 -18.04
CA GLY A 122 13.53 11.89 -18.39
C GLY A 122 12.71 11.33 -17.23
N ALA A 123 13.23 11.35 -16.00
CA ALA A 123 12.51 10.91 -14.82
C ALA A 123 11.20 11.71 -14.60
N ALA A 124 11.26 13.03 -14.71
CA ALA A 124 10.08 13.90 -14.59
C ALA A 124 9.06 13.65 -15.70
N THR A 125 9.51 13.41 -16.94
CA THR A 125 8.63 13.04 -18.06
C THR A 125 7.91 11.72 -17.80
N VAL A 126 8.62 10.67 -17.38
CA VAL A 126 8.04 9.35 -17.10
C VAL A 126 7.05 9.42 -15.93
N LEU A 127 7.42 10.11 -14.85
CA LEU A 127 6.51 10.32 -13.72
C LEU A 127 5.24 11.06 -14.18
N SER A 128 5.40 12.16 -14.91
CA SER A 128 4.28 12.97 -15.42
C SER A 128 3.34 12.16 -16.32
N ALA A 129 3.88 11.29 -17.17
CA ALA A 129 3.09 10.40 -18.01
C ALA A 129 2.14 9.51 -17.20
N LEU A 130 2.59 8.98 -16.06
CA LEU A 130 1.73 8.22 -15.15
C LEU A 130 0.77 9.13 -14.37
N ILE A 131 1.29 10.15 -13.68
CA ILE A 131 0.50 10.92 -12.71
C ILE A 131 -0.61 11.73 -13.39
N LYS A 132 -0.42 12.20 -14.63
CA LYS A 132 -1.48 12.89 -15.39
C LYS A 132 -2.69 12.01 -15.70
N THR A 133 -2.54 10.69 -15.69
CA THR A 133 -3.69 9.76 -15.82
C THR A 133 -4.53 9.67 -14.54
N ARG A 134 -3.98 10.12 -13.41
CA ARG A 134 -4.62 10.12 -12.07
C ARG A 134 -5.08 11.53 -11.68
N ASP A 135 -4.27 12.53 -11.99
CA ASP A 135 -4.53 13.94 -11.73
C ASP A 135 -4.23 14.73 -12.99
N ALA A 136 -5.28 15.08 -13.74
CA ALA A 136 -5.14 15.84 -14.99
C ALA A 136 -4.51 17.23 -14.78
N ASN A 137 -4.54 17.76 -13.54
CA ASN A 137 -3.95 19.05 -13.17
C ASN A 137 -2.51 18.91 -12.67
N TYR A 138 -1.94 17.71 -12.64
CA TYR A 138 -0.55 17.52 -12.24
C TYR A 138 0.40 18.26 -13.20
N VAL A 139 1.21 19.14 -12.61
CA VAL A 139 2.28 19.86 -13.32
C VAL A 139 3.54 19.02 -13.27
N THR A 140 4.16 18.78 -14.43
CA THR A 140 5.42 18.04 -14.50
C THR A 140 6.45 18.64 -13.55
N SER A 141 7.05 17.81 -12.70
CA SER A 141 8.03 18.25 -11.71
C SER A 141 9.24 18.90 -12.35
N THR A 142 9.68 20.02 -11.80
CA THR A 142 10.94 20.70 -12.14
C THR A 142 12.06 20.39 -11.13
N LYS A 143 11.78 19.53 -10.15
CA LYS A 143 12.77 19.10 -9.15
C LYS A 143 13.86 18.26 -9.78
N THR A 144 14.97 18.14 -9.07
CA THR A 144 16.13 17.34 -9.48
C THR A 144 16.70 16.55 -8.29
N GLY A 145 17.50 15.53 -8.59
CA GLY A 145 18.23 14.73 -7.60
C GLY A 145 17.30 14.15 -6.54
N THR A 146 17.70 14.27 -5.28
CA THR A 146 16.95 13.73 -4.13
C THR A 146 15.52 14.26 -4.06
N ALA A 147 15.29 15.54 -4.36
CA ALA A 147 13.95 16.11 -4.28
C ALA A 147 12.97 15.51 -5.30
N LEU A 148 13.46 15.15 -6.50
CA LEU A 148 12.68 14.43 -7.50
C LEU A 148 12.51 12.96 -7.11
N LEU A 149 13.56 12.33 -6.59
CA LEU A 149 13.50 10.95 -6.07
C LEU A 149 12.44 10.81 -4.97
N ASP A 150 12.39 11.74 -4.02
CA ASP A 150 11.41 11.75 -2.94
C ASP A 150 9.98 11.89 -3.45
N GLU A 151 9.77 12.71 -4.49
CA GLU A 151 8.47 12.84 -5.17
C GLU A 151 8.06 11.54 -5.87
N ILE A 152 8.99 10.88 -6.56
CA ILE A 152 8.75 9.57 -7.20
C ILE A 152 8.37 8.54 -6.12
N LEU A 153 9.11 8.47 -5.00
CA LEU A 153 8.84 7.55 -3.90
C LEU A 153 7.51 7.87 -3.19
N LEU A 154 7.11 9.13 -3.10
CA LEU A 154 5.78 9.54 -2.62
C LEU A 154 4.69 8.97 -3.52
N HIS A 155 4.80 9.17 -4.84
CA HIS A 155 3.82 8.64 -5.79
C HIS A 155 3.80 7.11 -5.82
N ARG A 156 4.95 6.44 -5.66
CA ARG A 156 5.01 4.97 -5.46
C ARG A 156 4.17 4.54 -4.25
N ARG A 157 4.33 5.23 -3.13
CA ARG A 157 3.61 4.91 -1.88
C ARG A 157 2.10 5.11 -2.00
N ILE A 158 1.66 6.11 -2.77
CA ILE A 158 0.23 6.38 -3.04
C ILE A 158 -0.33 5.33 -3.99
N GLU A 159 0.31 5.14 -5.15
CA GLU A 159 -0.16 4.27 -6.23
C GLU A 159 -0.26 2.80 -5.79
N LEU A 160 0.75 2.31 -5.09
CA LEU A 160 0.92 0.90 -4.72
C LEU A 160 0.44 0.62 -3.28
N TRP A 161 -0.36 1.50 -2.69
CA TRP A 161 -0.87 1.33 -1.33
C TRP A 161 -1.65 0.01 -1.20
N GLY A 162 -1.31 -0.77 -0.18
CA GLY A 162 -1.89 -2.09 0.09
C GLY A 162 -1.27 -3.24 -0.70
N GLU A 163 -0.48 -2.98 -1.74
CA GLU A 163 0.01 -4.02 -2.67
C GLU A 163 1.37 -4.62 -2.25
N GLY A 164 1.78 -4.49 -0.98
CA GLY A 164 2.99 -5.16 -0.47
C GLY A 164 4.34 -4.45 -0.71
N HIS A 165 4.36 -3.24 -1.27
CA HIS A 165 5.61 -2.60 -1.71
C HIS A 165 6.35 -1.80 -0.64
N ARG A 166 5.64 -1.10 0.26
CA ARG A 166 6.25 -0.08 1.13
C ARG A 166 7.34 -0.63 2.07
N PHE A 167 7.19 -1.86 2.55
CA PHE A 167 8.23 -2.50 3.37
C PHE A 167 9.54 -2.65 2.59
N LEU A 168 9.45 -3.17 1.37
CA LEU A 168 10.61 -3.37 0.49
C LEU A 168 11.21 -2.04 0.04
N ASP A 169 10.38 -1.03 -0.23
CA ASP A 169 10.85 0.32 -0.53
C ASP A 169 11.70 0.91 0.60
N LEU A 170 11.22 0.82 1.85
CA LEU A 170 11.99 1.30 3.02
C LEU A 170 13.32 0.56 3.16
N LYS A 171 13.30 -0.77 3.05
CA LYS A 171 14.49 -1.61 3.17
C LYS A 171 15.52 -1.32 2.07
N ARG A 172 15.12 -1.31 0.80
CA ARG A 172 16.05 -1.12 -0.35
C ARG A 172 16.63 0.29 -0.43
N THR A 173 15.92 1.28 0.11
CA THR A 173 16.39 2.69 0.14
C THR A 173 17.10 3.05 1.42
N ASN A 174 17.26 2.10 2.35
CA ASN A 174 17.79 2.32 3.68
C ASN A 174 17.10 3.50 4.39
N ALA A 175 15.76 3.56 4.28
CA ALA A 175 14.93 4.62 4.83
C ALA A 175 14.30 4.18 6.16
N PRO A 176 14.10 5.11 7.13
CA PRO A 176 13.46 4.79 8.39
C PRO A 176 11.96 4.53 8.22
N LEU A 177 11.42 3.69 9.10
CA LEU A 177 9.99 3.70 9.39
C LEU A 177 9.72 4.79 10.42
N ASN A 178 8.75 5.65 10.15
CA ASN A 178 8.23 6.62 11.12
C ASN A 178 6.69 6.64 11.00
N ARG A 179 6.02 6.44 12.15
CA ARG A 179 4.56 6.44 12.28
C ARG A 179 4.03 7.55 13.20
N ASN A 180 4.88 8.47 13.62
CA ASN A 180 4.52 9.56 14.53
C ASN A 180 3.59 10.57 13.85
N GLY A 181 2.77 11.26 14.66
CA GLY A 181 1.92 12.36 14.20
C GLY A 181 0.80 11.98 13.22
N ALA A 182 0.54 10.69 13.02
CA ALA A 182 -0.51 10.19 12.14
C ALA A 182 -1.72 9.63 12.92
N ASN A 183 -2.66 9.02 12.21
CA ASN A 183 -3.90 8.42 12.73
C ASN A 183 -3.74 7.03 13.38
N HIS A 184 -2.59 6.77 14.02
CA HIS A 184 -2.33 5.52 14.74
C HIS A 184 -2.96 5.54 16.14
N ILE A 185 -3.55 4.42 16.57
CA ILE A 185 -4.14 4.29 17.92
C ILE A 185 -3.02 4.08 18.95
N ALA A 186 -2.73 5.10 19.74
CA ALA A 186 -1.58 5.12 20.66
C ALA A 186 -1.58 3.96 21.68
N SER A 187 -2.75 3.50 22.11
CA SER A 187 -2.87 2.37 23.05
C SER A 187 -2.58 1.00 22.43
N VAL A 188 -2.51 0.90 21.10
CA VAL A 188 -2.30 -0.37 20.36
C VAL A 188 -0.95 -0.41 19.66
N VAL A 189 -0.37 0.76 19.34
CA VAL A 189 0.88 0.82 18.60
C VAL A 189 2.06 0.49 19.50
N LEU A 190 2.73 -0.62 19.20
CA LEU A 190 3.93 -1.05 19.93
C LEU A 190 5.22 -0.48 19.35
N LEU A 191 5.19 0.02 18.11
CA LEU A 191 6.39 0.43 17.39
C LEU A 191 6.09 1.59 16.44
N TYR A 192 6.65 2.75 16.76
CA TYR A 192 6.53 3.98 15.97
C TYR A 192 7.68 4.14 14.98
N ASP A 193 8.92 3.98 15.45
CA ASP A 193 10.12 4.23 14.68
C ASP A 193 10.99 2.98 14.57
N VAL A 194 11.52 2.76 13.38
CA VAL A 194 12.55 1.75 13.11
C VAL A 194 13.63 2.43 12.28
N ALA A 195 14.84 2.49 12.83
CA ALA A 195 15.98 3.12 12.17
C ALA A 195 16.41 2.32 10.93
N PRO A 196 17.07 2.93 9.94
CA PRO A 196 17.70 2.20 8.85
C PRO A 196 18.71 1.17 9.39
N GLY A 197 18.77 -0.01 8.79
CA GLY A 197 19.70 -1.08 9.20
C GLY A 197 19.36 -1.80 10.51
N ASP A 198 18.27 -1.44 11.19
CA ASP A 198 17.78 -2.16 12.37
C ASP A 198 17.47 -3.64 12.07
N VAL A 199 17.79 -4.54 13.01
CA VAL A 199 17.60 -6.00 12.86
C VAL A 199 16.16 -6.39 12.52
N ARG A 200 15.17 -5.57 12.90
CA ARG A 200 13.74 -5.79 12.63
C ARG A 200 13.35 -5.63 11.16
N TRP A 201 14.26 -5.18 10.28
CA TRP A 201 14.09 -5.23 8.83
C TRP A 201 14.32 -6.60 8.22
N GLU A 202 14.77 -7.56 9.03
CA GLU A 202 14.98 -8.94 8.64
C GLU A 202 14.02 -9.85 9.39
N PHE A 203 13.26 -10.67 8.65
CA PHE A 203 12.35 -11.61 9.28
C PHE A 203 13.15 -12.73 9.94
N LEU A 204 12.66 -13.19 11.10
CA LEU A 204 13.24 -14.34 11.77
C LEU A 204 12.92 -15.60 10.99
N ILE A 205 13.89 -16.51 10.95
CA ILE A 205 13.68 -17.86 10.42
C ILE A 205 12.71 -18.59 11.36
N PRO A 206 11.69 -19.30 10.84
CA PRO A 206 10.71 -19.98 11.68
C PRO A 206 11.36 -20.95 12.66
N ARG A 207 10.90 -20.95 13.91
CA ARG A 207 11.45 -21.80 14.98
C ARG A 207 11.46 -23.28 14.62
N ARG A 208 10.45 -23.75 13.86
CA ARG A 208 10.37 -25.14 13.39
C ARG A 208 11.56 -25.51 12.51
N GLU A 209 12.01 -24.62 11.63
CA GLU A 209 13.16 -24.88 10.75
C GLU A 209 14.44 -25.04 11.57
N ILE A 210 14.68 -24.12 12.52
CA ILE A 210 15.87 -24.16 13.40
C ILE A 210 15.88 -25.43 14.28
N ASN A 211 14.72 -25.80 14.82
CA ASN A 211 14.60 -27.01 15.62
C ASN A 211 14.83 -28.29 14.79
N SER A 212 14.56 -28.25 13.48
CA SER A 212 14.65 -29.42 12.60
C SER A 212 16.02 -29.54 11.94
N ASN A 213 16.71 -28.42 11.72
CA ASN A 213 18.03 -28.38 11.11
C ASN A 213 18.98 -27.50 11.94
N THR A 214 19.85 -28.15 12.72
CA THR A 214 20.82 -27.49 13.61
C THR A 214 21.90 -26.70 12.88
N ALA A 215 22.04 -26.85 11.56
CA ALA A 215 22.94 -26.03 10.75
C ALA A 215 22.37 -24.62 10.45
N ILE A 216 21.07 -24.40 10.67
CA ILE A 216 20.44 -23.10 10.46
C ILE A 216 20.80 -22.16 11.62
N VAL A 217 21.46 -21.06 11.28
CA VAL A 217 21.75 -19.96 12.20
C VAL A 217 20.65 -18.92 12.09
N GLN A 218 20.10 -18.48 13.21
CA GLN A 218 19.06 -17.44 13.26
C GLN A 218 19.64 -16.07 12.85
N ASN A 219 18.80 -15.25 12.23
CA ASN A 219 19.10 -13.83 11.99
C ASN A 219 19.30 -13.10 13.34
N PRO A 220 20.02 -11.96 13.36
CA PRO A 220 20.22 -11.19 14.59
C PRO A 220 18.89 -10.88 15.30
N LEU A 221 18.87 -11.05 16.63
CA LEU A 221 17.71 -10.82 17.50
C LEU A 221 17.69 -9.40 18.07
#